data_AF-A0A0J8V8W5-F1
#
_entry.id   AF-A0A0J8V8W5-F1
#
_cell.length_a   1.000
_cell.length_b   1.000
_cell.length_c   1.000
_cell.angle_alpha   90.00
_cell.angle_beta   90.00
_cell.angle_gamma   90.00
#
_symmetry.space_group_name_H-M   'P 1'
#
loop_
_entity.id
_entity.type
_entity.pdbx_description
1 polymer ?
#
loop_
_entity_poly.entity_id
_entity_poly.type
_entity_poly.pdbx_seq_one_letter_code
_entity_poly.pdbx_strand_id
1 'polypeptide(L)'
;MEFKKALVNARHHFVFIAGLVTALVVAFTIETRDYGQVLGNITFEVSEPIPLRENRILTEQEYLWAKTAWQYFENNYQDNTGLVNSVDGYPSTTMWDTASYLMGLISAEKLNVISHAEFTLRMEKALNSLARLPLIEGQLPNKAYNTQTLEMVDYSNQPVPKGIGWSAIDIGRILVPFNILIWQYPEFNKPVNNVLNHWNVTEMIDKGYLYGSRPAVKGDGFELVQEGRIGYEEYASKALSLMGRDVFNAMKYIDYLDLVEIDGVEIPTDKRDPAKYHAHNYVVSESYILDSLEFGADSISKIFAYRVYKAQENRYERTGILTAVSEDNVDEAPYFVYNTVFSDGKEWNAISDQGDDASHLKTLSTKAAFGWYALYDTPYTSLLIDDAQTLFSKEKGWYSGRYESDGRTNKAITANTNGIVLESLAYVQNGTLLSVGAK
;
A
#
# COMPACT_ATOMS: atom_id res chain seq x y z
N MET A 1 -59.58 14.27 -28.26
CA MET A 1 -58.76 15.48 -28.54
C MET A 1 -57.80 15.81 -27.41
N GLU A 2 -58.12 15.47 -26.16
CA GLU A 2 -57.29 15.77 -24.97
C GLU A 2 -55.98 14.98 -24.89
N PHE A 3 -55.98 13.69 -25.27
CA PHE A 3 -54.76 12.87 -25.22
C PHE A 3 -53.63 13.41 -26.09
N LYS A 4 -53.92 13.84 -27.33
CA LYS A 4 -52.92 14.47 -28.21
C LYS A 4 -52.36 15.77 -27.62
N LYS A 5 -53.20 16.56 -26.93
CA LYS A 5 -52.78 17.81 -26.29
C LYS A 5 -51.93 17.55 -25.04
N ALA A 6 -52.28 16.53 -24.26
CA ALA A 6 -51.48 16.05 -23.13
C ALA A 6 -50.11 15.53 -23.57
N LEU A 7 -50.04 14.77 -24.68
CA LEU A 7 -48.79 14.27 -25.24
C LEU A 7 -47.87 15.41 -25.71
N VAL A 8 -48.44 16.42 -26.37
CA VAL A 8 -47.70 17.62 -26.79
C VAL A 8 -47.21 18.42 -25.58
N ASN A 9 -47.99 18.52 -24.51
CA ASN A 9 -47.56 19.21 -23.29
C ASN A 9 -46.46 18.44 -22.55
N ALA A 10 -46.48 17.11 -22.59
CA ALA A 10 -45.49 16.24 -21.98
C ALA A 10 -44.18 16.10 -22.78
N ARG A 11 -44.07 16.72 -23.97
CA ARG A 11 -42.88 16.62 -24.85
C ARG A 11 -41.56 16.90 -24.14
N HIS A 12 -41.54 17.86 -23.21
CA HIS A 12 -40.34 18.22 -22.46
C HIS A 12 -39.93 17.13 -21.47
N HIS A 13 -40.90 16.44 -20.87
CA HIS A 13 -40.61 15.28 -20.01
C HIS A 13 -40.09 14.10 -20.83
N PHE A 14 -40.63 13.86 -22.03
CA PHE A 14 -40.10 12.82 -22.92
C PHE A 14 -38.66 13.12 -23.38
N VAL A 15 -38.35 14.36 -23.72
CA VAL A 15 -36.98 14.78 -24.08
C VAL A 15 -36.04 14.64 -22.88
N PHE A 16 -36.47 15.04 -21.68
CA PHE A 16 -35.69 14.90 -20.47
C PHE A 16 -35.40 13.43 -20.11
N ILE A 17 -36.42 12.57 -20.15
CA ILE A 17 -36.27 11.14 -19.89
C ILE A 17 -35.39 10.49 -20.96
N ALA A 18 -35.56 10.85 -22.23
CA ALA A 18 -34.70 10.35 -23.30
C ALA A 18 -33.23 10.79 -23.10
N GLY A 19 -33.00 12.02 -22.64
CA GLY A 19 -31.67 12.51 -22.28
C GLY A 19 -31.05 11.71 -21.13
N LEU A 20 -31.82 11.47 -20.06
CA LEU A 20 -31.38 10.65 -18.91
C LEU A 20 -31.07 9.20 -19.32
N VAL A 21 -31.94 8.57 -20.10
CA VAL A 21 -31.73 7.21 -20.60
C VAL A 21 -30.50 7.17 -21.50
N THR A 22 -30.32 8.16 -22.38
CA THR A 22 -29.14 8.23 -23.24
C THR A 22 -27.85 8.41 -22.42
N ALA A 23 -27.87 9.28 -21.42
CA ALA A 23 -26.73 9.48 -20.52
C ALA A 23 -26.41 8.19 -19.72
N LEU A 24 -27.43 7.49 -19.22
CA LEU A 24 -27.29 6.19 -18.55
C LEU A 24 -26.74 5.13 -19.49
N VAL A 25 -27.26 5.03 -20.72
CA VAL A 25 -26.76 4.06 -21.71
C VAL A 25 -25.32 4.38 -22.07
N VAL A 26 -24.95 5.65 -22.27
CA VAL A 26 -23.57 6.06 -22.52
C VAL A 26 -22.68 5.73 -21.32
N ALA A 27 -23.10 6.04 -20.09
CA ALA A 27 -22.37 5.72 -18.88
C ALA A 27 -22.15 4.21 -18.72
N PHE A 28 -23.23 3.42 -18.80
CA PHE A 28 -23.14 1.95 -18.76
C PHE A 28 -22.31 1.39 -19.91
N THR A 29 -22.40 1.94 -21.13
CA THR A 29 -21.61 1.45 -22.27
C THR A 29 -20.13 1.79 -22.11
N ILE A 30 -19.80 2.93 -21.48
CA ILE A 30 -18.41 3.29 -21.16
C ILE A 30 -17.89 2.43 -20.00
N GLU A 31 -18.69 2.22 -18.95
CA GLU A 31 -18.32 1.36 -17.79
C GLU A 31 -18.19 -0.12 -18.17
N THR A 32 -19.00 -0.62 -19.10
CA THR A 32 -18.99 -2.04 -19.51
C THR A 32 -18.09 -2.34 -20.70
N ARG A 33 -17.62 -1.32 -21.43
CA ARG A 33 -16.61 -1.51 -22.48
C ARG A 33 -15.23 -1.41 -21.88
N ASP A 34 -14.60 -2.57 -21.75
CA ASP A 34 -13.16 -2.72 -21.63
C ASP A 34 -12.55 -2.28 -22.98
N TYR A 35 -12.39 -0.96 -23.18
CA TYR A 35 -11.53 -0.47 -24.25
C TYR A 35 -10.15 -1.05 -23.93
N GLY A 36 -9.55 -1.81 -24.86
CA GLY A 36 -8.21 -2.36 -24.70
C GLY A 36 -7.30 -1.35 -24.01
N GLN A 37 -6.58 -1.81 -22.99
CA GLN A 37 -5.99 -0.93 -21.99
C GLN A 37 -4.79 -0.20 -22.58
N VAL A 38 -5.09 0.93 -23.23
CA VAL A 38 -4.12 1.75 -23.94
C VAL A 38 -3.61 2.84 -23.01
N LEU A 39 -2.33 2.75 -22.63
CA LEU A 39 -1.59 3.81 -21.97
C LEU A 39 -0.80 4.58 -23.06
N GLY A 40 -1.36 5.68 -23.54
CA GLY A 40 -0.77 6.43 -24.66
C GLY A 40 -0.81 5.63 -25.98
N ASN A 41 0.33 5.09 -26.41
CA ASN A 41 0.46 4.22 -27.60
C ASN A 41 0.74 2.75 -27.24
N ILE A 42 0.80 2.41 -25.95
CA ILE A 42 1.13 1.06 -25.47
C ILE A 42 -0.18 0.37 -25.09
N THR A 43 -0.51 -0.71 -25.78
CA THR A 43 -1.62 -1.58 -25.37
C THR A 43 -1.07 -2.63 -24.44
N PHE A 44 -1.55 -2.64 -23.20
CA PHE A 44 -1.28 -3.74 -22.28
C PHE A 44 -2.37 -4.79 -22.46
N GLU A 45 -2.05 -5.88 -23.14
CA GLU A 45 -2.92 -7.05 -23.20
C GLU A 45 -2.43 -8.08 -22.17
N VAL A 46 -3.38 -8.62 -21.40
CA VAL A 46 -3.13 -9.85 -20.64
C VAL A 46 -3.54 -10.99 -21.56
N SER A 47 -2.62 -11.92 -21.82
CA SER A 47 -2.88 -13.07 -22.71
C SER A 47 -3.95 -14.02 -22.16
N GLU A 48 -4.23 -13.95 -20.87
CA GLU A 48 -5.17 -14.80 -20.15
C GLU A 48 -6.04 -13.97 -19.19
N PRO A 49 -7.28 -14.39 -18.88
CA PRO A 49 -8.09 -13.73 -17.86
C PRO A 49 -7.39 -13.76 -16.49
N ILE A 50 -7.32 -12.60 -15.83
CA ILE A 50 -6.74 -12.50 -14.48
C ILE A 50 -7.63 -13.29 -13.49
N PRO A 51 -7.10 -14.30 -12.77
CA PRO A 51 -7.87 -15.21 -11.92
C PRO A 51 -8.16 -14.58 -10.56
N LEU A 52 -9.00 -13.54 -10.55
CA LEU A 52 -9.37 -12.84 -9.32
C LEU A 52 -10.10 -13.76 -8.35
N ARG A 53 -9.75 -13.68 -7.06
CA ARG A 53 -10.49 -14.36 -6.00
C ARG A 53 -11.83 -13.65 -5.75
N GLU A 54 -12.90 -14.44 -5.64
CA GLU A 54 -14.21 -13.92 -5.23
C GLU A 54 -14.26 -13.62 -3.73
N ASN A 55 -14.95 -12.54 -3.36
CA ASN A 55 -15.14 -12.17 -1.96
C ASN A 55 -16.07 -13.19 -1.28
N ARG A 56 -15.70 -13.61 -0.06
CA ARG A 56 -16.45 -14.58 0.74
C ARG A 56 -16.17 -14.41 2.22
N ILE A 57 -17.09 -14.86 3.06
CA ILE A 57 -16.87 -14.93 4.50
C ILE A 57 -15.59 -15.73 4.78
N LEU A 58 -14.80 -15.27 5.75
CA LEU A 58 -13.60 -15.97 6.19
C LEU A 58 -13.94 -17.34 6.77
N THR A 59 -13.09 -18.32 6.49
CA THR A 59 -13.07 -19.59 7.20
C THR A 59 -12.65 -19.40 8.66
N GLU A 60 -12.90 -20.38 9.51
CA GLU A 60 -12.46 -20.34 10.92
C GLU A 60 -10.93 -20.20 11.03
N GLN A 61 -10.19 -20.82 10.11
CA GLN A 61 -8.73 -20.75 10.07
C GLN A 61 -8.24 -19.35 9.68
N GLU A 62 -8.84 -18.71 8.68
CA GLU A 62 -8.55 -17.33 8.29
C GLU A 62 -8.92 -16.33 9.39
N TYR A 63 -10.04 -16.56 10.08
CA TYR A 63 -10.39 -15.73 11.22
C TYR A 63 -9.38 -15.85 12.37
N LEU A 64 -8.81 -17.06 12.58
CA LEU A 64 -7.70 -17.23 13.51
C LEU A 64 -6.44 -16.48 13.02
N TRP A 65 -6.16 -16.49 11.72
CA TRP A 65 -5.05 -15.72 11.15
C TRP A 65 -5.17 -14.22 11.42
N ALA A 66 -6.39 -13.68 11.28
CA ALA A 66 -6.68 -12.28 11.58
C ALA A 66 -6.45 -11.97 13.07
N LYS A 67 -6.92 -12.82 13.99
CA LYS A 67 -6.65 -12.66 15.43
C LYS A 67 -5.15 -12.71 15.75
N THR A 68 -4.41 -13.61 15.12
CA THR A 68 -2.95 -13.69 15.28
C THR A 68 -2.27 -12.40 14.81
N ALA A 69 -2.69 -11.84 13.67
CA ALA A 69 -2.16 -10.56 13.21
C ALA A 69 -2.51 -9.41 14.17
N TRP A 70 -3.74 -9.38 14.70
CA TRP A 70 -4.16 -8.37 15.66
C TRP A 70 -3.35 -8.39 16.97
N GLN A 71 -2.95 -9.58 17.43
CA GLN A 71 -2.13 -9.74 18.64
C GLN A 71 -0.84 -8.90 18.60
N TYR A 72 -0.24 -8.73 17.42
CA TYR A 72 0.93 -7.85 17.25
C TYR A 72 0.63 -6.43 17.72
N PHE A 73 -0.49 -5.86 17.25
CA PHE A 73 -0.90 -4.51 17.55
C PHE A 73 -1.30 -4.35 19.01
N GLU A 74 -1.85 -5.37 19.65
CA GLU A 74 -2.08 -5.36 21.10
C GLU A 74 -0.77 -5.27 21.89
N ASN A 75 0.22 -6.07 21.53
CA ASN A 75 1.49 -6.15 22.26
C ASN A 75 2.37 -4.91 22.11
N ASN A 76 2.24 -4.21 20.97
CA ASN A 76 3.11 -3.11 20.59
C ASN A 76 2.46 -1.72 20.70
N TYR A 77 1.24 -1.66 21.25
CA TYR A 77 0.48 -0.44 21.46
C TYR A 77 1.06 0.44 22.59
N GLN A 78 1.18 1.74 22.32
CA GLN A 78 1.62 2.72 23.30
C GLN A 78 0.41 3.48 23.85
N ASP A 79 0.04 3.13 25.08
CA ASP A 79 -1.15 3.66 25.75
C ASP A 79 -1.15 5.18 25.91
N ASN A 80 -0.03 5.88 25.87
CA ASN A 80 0.03 7.33 26.03
C ASN A 80 -0.12 8.11 24.72
N THR A 81 0.22 7.49 23.58
CA THR A 81 0.16 8.12 22.25
C THR A 81 -0.89 7.52 21.33
N GLY A 82 -1.30 6.27 21.59
CA GLY A 82 -2.15 5.51 20.67
C GLY A 82 -1.42 5.02 19.42
N LEU A 83 -0.10 5.15 19.35
CA LEU A 83 0.71 4.61 18.25
C LEU A 83 1.16 3.18 18.54
N VAL A 84 1.62 2.48 17.50
CA VAL A 84 2.17 1.12 17.60
C VAL A 84 3.60 1.11 17.08
N ASN A 85 4.45 0.29 17.70
CA ASN A 85 5.82 0.06 17.26
C ASN A 85 5.87 -0.53 15.84
N SER A 86 6.83 -0.09 15.04
CA SER A 86 7.12 -0.64 13.70
C SER A 86 7.62 -2.08 13.76
N VAL A 87 8.45 -2.40 14.76
CA VAL A 87 9.02 -3.73 15.03
C VAL A 87 8.71 -4.14 16.46
N ASP A 88 8.47 -5.42 16.71
CA ASP A 88 8.16 -5.97 18.03
C ASP A 88 9.17 -5.51 19.10
N GLY A 89 8.68 -4.81 20.12
CA GLY A 89 9.49 -4.32 21.24
C GLY A 89 10.40 -3.13 20.93
N TYR A 90 10.36 -2.55 19.73
CA TYR A 90 11.19 -1.40 19.34
C TYR A 90 10.36 -0.12 19.24
N PRO A 91 10.45 0.84 20.19
CA PRO A 91 9.53 1.97 20.29
C PRO A 91 9.82 3.08 19.26
N SER A 92 9.68 2.75 17.98
CA SER A 92 9.87 3.62 16.82
C SER A 92 8.79 3.33 15.78
N THR A 93 8.39 4.33 15.00
CA THR A 93 7.46 4.17 13.89
C THR A 93 7.74 5.17 12.77
N THR A 94 7.49 4.75 11.53
CA THR A 94 7.44 5.63 10.35
C THR A 94 5.98 5.98 10.03
N MET A 95 5.75 6.88 9.07
CA MET A 95 4.38 7.11 8.58
C MET A 95 3.86 5.90 7.78
N TRP A 96 4.74 5.11 7.15
CA TRP A 96 4.39 3.83 6.54
C TRP A 96 3.86 2.83 7.56
N ASP A 97 4.62 2.59 8.64
CA ASP A 97 4.23 1.66 9.71
C ASP A 97 2.97 2.12 10.45
N THR A 98 2.84 3.43 10.67
CA THR A 98 1.64 4.00 11.28
C THR A 98 0.43 3.78 10.39
N ALA A 99 0.56 3.91 9.07
CA ALA A 99 -0.52 3.58 8.15
C ALA A 99 -0.89 2.09 8.21
N SER A 100 0.09 1.18 8.23
CA SER A 100 -0.17 -0.26 8.39
C SER A 100 -0.92 -0.57 9.69
N TYR A 101 -0.66 0.18 10.77
CA TYR A 101 -1.47 0.10 11.99
C TYR A 101 -2.90 0.61 11.78
N LEU A 102 -3.10 1.78 11.19
CA LEU A 102 -4.45 2.34 10.99
C LEU A 102 -5.28 1.49 10.02
N MET A 103 -4.67 0.95 8.98
CA MET A 103 -5.30 0.00 8.06
C MET A 103 -5.58 -1.34 8.74
N GLY A 104 -4.67 -1.83 9.60
CA GLY A 104 -4.91 -2.98 10.45
C GLY A 104 -6.08 -2.79 11.42
N LEU A 105 -6.23 -1.60 12.01
CA LEU A 105 -7.38 -1.22 12.84
C LEU A 105 -8.70 -1.27 12.07
N ILE A 106 -8.74 -0.65 10.89
CA ILE A 106 -9.92 -0.65 10.00
C ILE A 106 -10.27 -2.09 9.62
N SER A 107 -9.28 -2.88 9.25
CA SER A 107 -9.46 -4.28 8.85
C SER A 107 -9.94 -5.15 10.01
N ALA A 108 -9.38 -5.00 11.20
CA ALA A 108 -9.80 -5.72 12.40
C ALA A 108 -11.24 -5.40 12.80
N GLU A 109 -11.68 -4.15 12.63
CA GLU A 109 -13.07 -3.74 12.86
C GLU A 109 -14.02 -4.35 11.82
N LYS A 110 -13.70 -4.24 10.52
CA LYS A 110 -14.50 -4.84 9.43
C LYS A 110 -14.61 -6.36 9.54
N LEU A 111 -13.58 -7.01 10.07
CA LEU A 111 -13.56 -8.46 10.33
C LEU A 111 -14.23 -8.86 11.65
N ASN A 112 -14.67 -7.90 12.47
CA ASN A 112 -15.17 -8.11 13.83
C ASN A 112 -14.16 -8.80 14.77
N VAL A 113 -12.86 -8.66 14.51
CA VAL A 113 -11.78 -9.09 15.42
C VAL A 113 -11.74 -8.21 16.67
N ILE A 114 -12.02 -6.91 16.50
CA ILE A 114 -12.21 -5.95 17.59
C ILE A 114 -13.60 -5.35 17.56
N SER A 115 -14.03 -4.81 18.70
CA SER A 115 -15.27 -4.04 18.77
C SER A 115 -15.11 -2.66 18.13
N HIS A 116 -16.21 -2.12 17.59
CA HIS A 116 -16.25 -0.75 17.09
C HIS A 116 -15.83 0.28 18.17
N ALA A 117 -16.17 0.05 19.44
CA ALA A 117 -15.77 0.94 20.54
C ALA A 117 -14.25 0.97 20.76
N GLU A 118 -13.59 -0.19 20.65
CA GLU A 118 -12.12 -0.28 20.73
C GLU A 118 -11.46 0.39 19.52
N PHE A 119 -12.00 0.13 18.32
CA PHE A 119 -11.57 0.80 17.09
C PHE A 119 -11.61 2.32 17.24
N THR A 120 -12.76 2.88 17.67
CA THR A 120 -12.91 4.33 17.83
C THR A 120 -11.93 4.90 18.84
N LEU A 121 -11.78 4.27 20.00
CA LEU A 121 -10.85 4.74 21.04
C LEU A 121 -9.41 4.78 20.54
N ARG A 122 -8.94 3.71 19.89
CA ARG A 122 -7.57 3.60 19.38
C ARG A 122 -7.33 4.57 18.22
N MET A 123 -8.28 4.66 17.27
CA MET A 123 -8.20 5.54 16.11
C MET A 123 -8.18 7.02 16.50
N GLU A 124 -9.07 7.47 17.39
CA GLU A 124 -9.08 8.85 17.90
C GLU A 124 -7.74 9.21 18.57
N LYS A 125 -7.18 8.29 19.35
CA LYS A 125 -5.92 8.52 20.07
C LYS A 125 -4.74 8.68 19.11
N ALA A 126 -4.63 7.79 18.13
CA ALA A 126 -3.61 7.88 17.09
C ALA A 126 -3.72 9.20 16.31
N LEU A 127 -4.92 9.56 15.84
CA LEU A 127 -5.14 10.81 15.11
C LEU A 127 -4.82 12.05 15.95
N ASN A 128 -5.17 12.04 17.24
CA ASN A 128 -4.82 13.12 18.16
C ASN A 128 -3.29 13.27 18.34
N SER A 129 -2.54 12.16 18.32
CA SER A 129 -1.07 12.19 18.35
C SER A 129 -0.48 12.69 17.03
N LEU A 130 -1.01 12.25 15.88
CA LEU A 130 -0.59 12.71 14.56
C LEU A 130 -0.79 14.23 14.36
N ALA A 131 -1.88 14.77 14.91
CA ALA A 131 -2.21 16.20 14.85
C ALA A 131 -1.29 17.09 15.73
N ARG A 132 -0.42 16.51 16.56
CA ARG A 132 0.50 17.25 17.44
C ARG A 132 1.97 16.89 17.23
N LEU A 133 2.29 16.08 16.21
CA LEU A 133 3.67 15.68 15.95
C LEU A 133 4.56 16.92 15.73
N PRO A 134 5.79 16.93 16.27
CA PRO A 134 6.80 17.89 15.84
C PRO A 134 7.14 17.63 14.37
N LEU A 135 7.16 18.67 13.53
CA LEU A 135 7.33 18.56 12.08
C LEU A 135 8.69 19.09 11.64
N ILE A 136 9.21 18.56 10.53
CA ILE A 136 10.39 19.10 9.83
C ILE A 136 10.04 20.49 9.34
N GLU A 137 10.80 21.48 9.83
CA GLU A 137 10.62 22.90 9.49
C GLU A 137 9.18 23.42 9.67
N GLY A 138 8.40 22.77 10.54
CA GLY A 138 6.99 23.09 10.77
C GLY A 138 6.04 22.68 9.63
N GLN A 139 6.50 21.90 8.64
CA GLN A 139 5.73 21.58 7.44
C GLN A 139 5.18 20.16 7.42
N LEU A 140 6.06 19.16 7.54
CA LEU A 140 5.74 17.75 7.27
C LEU A 140 6.35 16.82 8.33
N PRO A 141 5.77 15.62 8.54
CA PRO A 141 6.28 14.69 9.52
C PRO A 141 7.70 14.21 9.18
N ASN A 142 8.53 14.02 10.21
CA ASN A 142 9.82 13.36 10.11
C ASN A 142 9.66 11.90 9.66
N LYS A 143 10.71 11.33 9.06
CA LYS A 143 10.73 9.92 8.63
C LYS A 143 10.51 8.92 9.77
N ALA A 144 10.93 9.23 11.00
CA ALA A 144 10.73 8.35 12.15
C ALA A 144 10.38 9.11 13.45
N TYR A 145 9.54 8.50 14.28
CA TYR A 145 9.16 9.01 15.60
C TYR A 145 9.27 7.93 16.65
N ASN A 146 9.65 8.32 17.86
CA ASN A 146 9.51 7.46 19.02
C ASN A 146 8.02 7.30 19.36
N THR A 147 7.54 6.06 19.43
CA THR A 147 6.10 5.78 19.62
C THR A 147 5.62 6.13 21.02
N GLN A 148 6.51 6.22 22.01
CA GLN A 148 6.18 6.56 23.38
C GLN A 148 6.18 8.07 23.61
N THR A 149 7.09 8.81 22.99
CA THR A 149 7.28 10.24 23.30
C THR A 149 6.80 11.18 22.21
N LEU A 150 6.58 10.70 20.98
CA LEU A 150 6.37 11.49 19.76
C LEU A 150 7.57 12.35 19.36
N GLU A 151 8.76 12.12 19.95
CA GLU A 151 9.97 12.84 19.55
C GLU A 151 10.42 12.39 18.16
N MET A 152 10.94 13.35 17.38
CA MET A 152 11.62 13.03 16.12
C MET A 152 12.89 12.24 16.42
N VAL A 153 13.04 11.11 15.75
CA VAL A 153 14.21 10.23 15.87
C VAL A 153 14.79 9.89 14.50
N ASP A 154 15.99 9.33 14.48
CA ASP A 154 16.52 8.62 13.32
C ASP A 154 16.03 7.15 13.28
N TYR A 155 16.45 6.40 12.25
CA TYR A 155 16.12 4.98 12.12
C TYR A 155 16.71 4.09 13.23
N SER A 156 17.69 4.59 14.00
CA SER A 156 18.24 3.94 15.19
C SER A 156 17.50 4.35 16.48
N ASN A 157 16.36 5.05 16.35
CA ASN A 157 15.53 5.56 17.44
C ASN A 157 16.31 6.50 18.38
N GLN A 158 17.33 7.18 17.86
CA GLN A 158 18.03 8.24 18.59
C GLN A 158 17.34 9.58 18.35
N PRO A 159 17.10 10.41 19.38
CA PRO A 159 16.50 11.73 19.23
C PRO A 159 17.29 12.62 18.28
N VAL A 160 16.60 13.17 17.26
CA VAL A 160 17.14 14.15 16.32
C VAL A 160 16.21 15.36 16.31
N PRO A 161 16.48 16.42 17.11
CA PRO A 161 15.55 17.54 17.26
C PRO A 161 15.24 18.33 15.99
N LYS A 162 16.13 18.29 14.98
CA LYS A 162 15.88 18.87 13.66
C LYS A 162 15.21 17.88 12.69
N GLY A 163 15.17 16.60 13.06
CA GLY A 163 14.75 15.47 12.24
C GLY A 163 15.71 15.10 11.11
N ILE A 164 15.32 14.11 10.32
CA ILE A 164 16.08 13.49 9.22
C ILE A 164 15.37 13.65 7.86
N GLY A 165 14.38 14.54 7.79
CA GLY A 165 13.60 14.85 6.59
C GLY A 165 12.25 14.11 6.57
N TRP A 166 11.51 14.24 5.47
CA TRP A 166 10.22 13.58 5.27
C TRP A 166 10.27 12.63 4.07
N SER A 167 9.41 11.61 4.07
CA SER A 167 9.17 10.72 2.92
C SER A 167 7.82 11.06 2.30
N ALA A 168 7.80 11.43 1.03
CA ALA A 168 6.56 11.72 0.32
C ALA A 168 5.72 10.45 0.10
N ILE A 169 6.39 9.30 -0.02
CA ILE A 169 5.75 7.99 -0.17
C ILE A 169 5.09 7.55 1.13
N ASP A 170 5.77 7.70 2.27
CA ASP A 170 5.20 7.34 3.58
C ASP A 170 4.03 8.26 3.95
N ILE A 171 4.14 9.55 3.62
CA ILE A 171 3.03 10.49 3.79
C ILE A 171 1.89 10.10 2.85
N GLY A 172 2.15 9.75 1.59
CA GLY A 172 1.12 9.21 0.69
C GLY A 172 0.41 7.99 1.26
N ARG A 173 1.17 7.05 1.84
CA ARG A 173 0.65 5.81 2.46
C ARG A 173 -0.27 6.11 3.65
N ILE A 174 0.08 7.00 4.57
CA ILE A 174 -0.79 7.31 5.72
C ILE A 174 -2.06 8.08 5.33
N LEU A 175 -2.09 8.72 4.16
CA LEU A 175 -3.31 9.34 3.64
C LEU A 175 -4.34 8.32 3.16
N VAL A 176 -3.99 7.04 2.94
CA VAL A 176 -4.95 5.99 2.60
C VAL A 176 -6.00 5.76 3.70
N PRO A 177 -5.62 5.40 4.94
CA PRO A 177 -6.61 5.26 6.01
C PRO A 177 -7.37 6.56 6.26
N PHE A 178 -6.75 7.74 6.07
CA PHE A 178 -7.47 9.02 6.20
C PHE A 178 -8.58 9.18 5.17
N ASN A 179 -8.35 8.80 3.92
CA ASN A 179 -9.40 8.77 2.90
C ASN A 179 -10.52 7.80 3.31
N ILE A 180 -10.19 6.59 3.77
CA ILE A 180 -11.20 5.63 4.24
C ILE A 180 -12.03 6.23 5.39
N LEU A 181 -11.37 6.83 6.38
CA LEU A 181 -12.05 7.45 7.52
C LEU A 181 -12.98 8.58 7.08
N ILE A 182 -12.53 9.46 6.18
CA ILE A 182 -13.35 10.58 5.69
C ILE A 182 -14.62 10.08 4.97
N TRP A 183 -14.50 9.03 4.17
CA TRP A 183 -15.61 8.55 3.33
C TRP A 183 -16.52 7.54 4.01
N GLN A 184 -15.99 6.71 4.91
CA GLN A 184 -16.70 5.57 5.49
C GLN A 184 -16.94 5.69 7.00
N TYR A 185 -16.24 6.58 7.72
CA TYR A 185 -16.36 6.76 9.18
C TYR A 185 -16.46 8.25 9.57
N PRO A 186 -17.61 8.90 9.34
CA PRO A 186 -17.76 10.35 9.45
C PRO A 186 -17.40 10.96 10.81
N GLU A 187 -17.44 10.18 11.89
CA GLU A 187 -17.01 10.57 13.24
C GLU A 187 -15.55 11.01 13.31
N PHE A 188 -14.67 10.49 12.44
CA PHE A 188 -13.26 10.87 12.40
C PHE A 188 -12.96 12.06 11.48
N ASN A 189 -13.95 12.64 10.79
CA ASN A 189 -13.73 13.78 9.90
C ASN A 189 -13.02 14.94 10.60
N LYS A 190 -13.41 15.27 11.83
CA LYS A 190 -12.77 16.35 12.60
C LYS A 190 -11.34 15.96 13.03
N PRO A 191 -11.09 14.81 13.69
CA PRO A 191 -9.75 14.34 13.97
C PRO A 191 -8.80 14.31 12.76
N VAL A 192 -9.23 13.75 11.63
CA VAL A 192 -8.43 13.71 10.39
C VAL A 192 -8.13 15.12 9.89
N ASN A 193 -9.12 16.01 9.84
CA ASN A 193 -8.90 17.40 9.43
C ASN A 193 -7.92 18.15 10.35
N ASN A 194 -7.89 17.84 11.66
CA ASN A 194 -6.89 18.44 12.56
C ASN A 194 -5.46 18.03 12.16
N VAL A 195 -5.25 16.77 11.76
CA VAL A 195 -3.95 16.31 11.24
C VAL A 195 -3.59 17.06 9.96
N LEU A 196 -4.52 17.09 9.00
CA LEU A 196 -4.30 17.71 7.69
C LEU A 196 -4.12 19.23 7.74
N ASN A 197 -4.69 19.90 8.73
CA ASN A 197 -4.46 21.33 8.97
C ASN A 197 -3.11 21.60 9.65
N HIS A 198 -2.56 20.62 10.36
CA HIS A 198 -1.24 20.70 10.97
C HIS A 198 -0.13 20.42 9.94
N TRP A 199 -0.39 19.54 8.96
CA TRP A 199 0.57 19.14 7.95
C TRP A 199 0.40 19.92 6.64
N ASN A 200 1.48 20.56 6.16
CA ASN A 200 1.48 21.21 4.86
C ASN A 200 1.84 20.23 3.74
N VAL A 201 0.89 19.36 3.39
CA VAL A 201 1.00 18.31 2.34
C VAL A 201 1.43 18.86 0.98
N THR A 202 1.25 20.15 0.71
CA THR A 202 1.64 20.76 -0.57
C THR A 202 3.17 20.89 -0.72
N GLU A 203 3.92 20.95 0.38
CA GLU A 203 5.40 21.14 0.33
C GLU A 203 6.14 19.95 -0.29
N MET A 204 5.55 18.76 -0.30
CA MET A 204 6.14 17.58 -0.95
C MET A 204 5.73 17.44 -2.42
N ILE A 205 5.04 18.43 -3.01
CA ILE A 205 4.56 18.38 -4.39
C ILE A 205 5.17 19.54 -5.19
N ASP A 206 5.99 19.22 -6.19
CA ASP A 206 6.47 20.20 -7.18
C ASP A 206 6.13 19.73 -8.60
N LYS A 207 5.41 20.58 -9.34
CA LYS A 207 4.94 20.32 -10.71
C LYS A 207 4.26 18.96 -10.86
N GLY A 208 3.48 18.56 -9.86
CA GLY A 208 2.76 17.30 -9.84
C GLY A 208 3.62 16.05 -9.67
N TYR A 209 4.90 16.18 -9.30
CA TYR A 209 5.77 15.08 -8.84
C TYR A 209 5.93 15.11 -7.32
N LEU A 210 6.26 13.96 -6.73
CA LEU A 210 6.46 13.80 -5.28
C LEU A 210 7.92 13.98 -4.88
N TYR A 211 8.13 14.74 -3.80
CA TYR A 211 9.46 15.05 -3.27
C TYR A 211 9.53 14.79 -1.77
N GLY A 212 10.39 13.85 -1.39
CA GLY A 212 10.85 13.73 -0.02
C GLY A 212 11.93 14.75 0.29
N SER A 213 12.45 14.68 1.51
CA SER A 213 13.60 15.46 1.92
C SER A 213 14.61 14.66 2.72
N ARG A 214 15.84 15.17 2.74
CA ARG A 214 16.94 14.66 3.56
C ARG A 214 17.84 15.81 4.01
N PRO A 215 18.65 15.65 5.07
CA PRO A 215 19.59 16.68 5.48
C PRO A 215 20.49 17.07 4.30
N ALA A 216 20.66 18.37 4.06
CA ALA A 216 21.46 18.87 2.96
C ALA A 216 22.92 18.44 3.08
N VAL A 217 23.55 18.02 1.98
CA VAL A 217 24.98 17.64 1.96
C VAL A 217 25.88 18.84 2.28
N LYS A 218 25.42 20.07 1.98
CA LYS A 218 26.13 21.32 2.25
C LYS A 218 25.18 22.36 2.83
N GLY A 219 25.57 22.94 3.97
CA GLY A 219 24.81 23.98 4.66
C GLY A 219 23.87 23.42 5.72
N ASP A 220 23.13 24.31 6.38
CA ASP A 220 22.03 23.96 7.27
C ASP A 220 20.73 23.81 6.48
N GLY A 221 19.89 22.83 6.85
CA GLY A 221 18.55 22.63 6.28
C GLY A 221 18.40 21.28 5.58
N PHE A 222 17.34 21.18 4.78
CA PHE A 222 16.97 19.98 4.03
C PHE A 222 17.04 20.23 2.53
N GLU A 223 17.47 19.22 1.77
CA GLU A 223 17.35 19.21 0.31
C GLU A 223 16.19 18.32 -0.11
N LEU A 224 15.49 18.73 -1.17
CA LEU A 224 14.41 17.95 -1.76
C LEU A 224 14.99 16.89 -2.70
N VAL A 225 14.43 15.69 -2.60
CA VAL A 225 14.77 14.56 -3.47
C VAL A 225 13.48 14.03 -4.08
N GLN A 226 13.48 13.83 -5.40
CA GLN A 226 12.33 13.21 -6.05
C GLN A 226 12.22 11.76 -5.56
N GLU A 227 11.08 11.39 -5.00
CA GLU A 227 10.82 10.07 -4.42
C GLU A 227 9.76 9.32 -5.22
N GLY A 228 9.76 8.00 -5.08
CA GLY A 228 8.86 7.11 -5.79
C GLY A 228 9.46 6.54 -7.07
N ARG A 229 9.19 5.26 -7.27
CA ARG A 229 9.41 4.51 -8.52
C ARG A 229 8.09 3.90 -8.93
N ILE A 230 8.02 3.43 -10.18
CA ILE A 230 6.83 2.76 -10.71
C ILE A 230 6.28 1.74 -9.70
N GLY A 231 5.01 1.87 -9.38
CA GLY A 231 4.34 1.16 -8.30
C GLY A 231 4.05 2.10 -7.12
N TYR A 232 5.09 2.52 -6.39
CA TYR A 232 4.92 3.37 -5.19
C TYR A 232 4.53 4.80 -5.50
N GLU A 233 5.09 5.40 -6.56
CA GLU A 233 4.78 6.79 -6.89
C GLU A 233 3.30 6.94 -7.24
N GLU A 234 2.77 6.04 -8.06
CA GLU A 234 1.37 6.04 -8.45
C GLU A 234 0.46 5.66 -7.30
N TYR A 235 0.84 4.66 -6.49
CA TYR A 235 0.12 4.25 -5.29
C TYR A 235 -0.06 5.43 -4.30
N ALA A 236 1.03 6.11 -3.94
CA ALA A 236 0.98 7.28 -3.06
C ALA A 236 0.18 8.43 -3.69
N SER A 237 0.29 8.61 -5.00
CA SER A 237 -0.42 9.65 -5.74
C SER A 237 -1.94 9.44 -5.75
N LYS A 238 -2.44 8.20 -5.76
CA LYS A 238 -3.89 7.94 -5.68
C LYS A 238 -4.50 8.50 -4.39
N ALA A 239 -3.84 8.31 -3.25
CA ALA A 239 -4.29 8.87 -1.97
C ALA A 239 -4.33 10.41 -1.99
N LEU A 240 -3.32 11.04 -2.60
CA LEU A 240 -3.23 12.50 -2.75
C LEU A 240 -4.27 13.06 -3.73
N SER A 241 -4.54 12.35 -4.82
CA SER A 241 -5.55 12.73 -5.81
C SER A 241 -6.95 12.72 -5.20
N LEU A 242 -7.28 11.74 -4.36
CA LEU A 242 -8.56 11.69 -3.63
C LEU A 242 -8.75 12.87 -2.68
N MET A 243 -7.66 13.49 -2.24
CA MET A 243 -7.65 14.71 -1.43
C MET A 243 -7.63 16.00 -2.27
N GLY A 244 -7.72 15.90 -3.59
CA GLY A 244 -7.74 17.04 -4.50
C GLY A 244 -6.38 17.72 -4.70
N ARG A 245 -5.26 17.01 -4.47
CA ARG A 245 -3.91 17.51 -4.77
C ARG A 245 -3.55 17.27 -6.24
N ASP A 246 -2.81 18.21 -6.84
CA ASP A 246 -2.29 18.06 -8.19
C ASP A 246 -1.05 17.16 -8.19
N VAL A 247 -1.26 15.89 -8.53
CA VAL A 247 -0.23 14.84 -8.67
C VAL A 247 -0.25 14.27 -10.09
N PHE A 248 -0.69 15.06 -11.07
CA PHE A 248 -0.96 14.59 -12.42
C PHE A 248 0.25 13.92 -13.08
N ASN A 249 1.48 14.37 -12.79
CA ASN A 249 2.68 13.77 -13.38
C ASN A 249 3.13 12.52 -12.62
N ALA A 250 3.02 12.49 -11.30
CA ALA A 250 3.34 11.33 -10.47
C ALA A 250 2.41 10.13 -10.72
N MET A 251 1.18 10.36 -11.19
CA MET A 251 0.25 9.29 -11.57
C MET A 251 0.53 8.65 -12.95
N LYS A 252 1.48 9.19 -13.72
CA LYS A 252 1.76 8.70 -15.07
C LYS A 252 2.80 7.59 -15.06
N TYR A 253 2.31 6.36 -15.18
CA TYR A 253 3.16 5.20 -15.43
C TYR A 253 4.10 5.42 -16.66
N ILE A 254 3.64 6.09 -17.72
CA ILE A 254 4.36 6.15 -19.01
C ILE A 254 5.66 6.96 -18.98
N ASP A 255 5.79 7.93 -18.07
CA ASP A 255 6.90 8.91 -18.12
C ASP A 255 8.25 8.21 -17.94
N TYR A 256 8.30 7.18 -17.09
CA TYR A 256 9.50 6.44 -16.74
C TYR A 256 9.44 4.93 -16.97
N LEU A 257 8.38 4.43 -17.60
CA LEU A 257 8.22 3.00 -17.87
C LEU A 257 9.29 2.45 -18.82
N ASP A 258 9.86 1.33 -18.42
CA ASP A 258 10.57 0.38 -19.26
C ASP A 258 10.06 -1.04 -18.96
N LEU A 259 10.00 -1.90 -19.97
CA LEU A 259 9.49 -3.26 -19.83
C LEU A 259 10.65 -4.26 -19.99
N VAL A 260 10.91 -5.03 -18.95
CA VAL A 260 11.97 -6.06 -18.94
C VAL A 260 11.33 -7.44 -18.93
N GLU A 261 11.68 -8.28 -19.90
CA GLU A 261 11.19 -9.67 -19.94
C GLU A 261 11.88 -10.51 -18.85
N ILE A 262 11.12 -10.97 -17.86
CA ILE A 262 11.58 -11.80 -16.74
C ILE A 262 10.64 -12.98 -16.60
N ASP A 263 11.19 -14.19 -16.61
CA ASP A 263 10.42 -15.44 -16.53
C ASP A 263 9.21 -15.48 -17.51
N GLY A 264 9.41 -14.97 -18.72
CA GLY A 264 8.39 -14.95 -19.79
C GLY A 264 7.30 -13.89 -19.64
N VAL A 265 7.49 -12.90 -18.77
CA VAL A 265 6.55 -11.80 -18.53
C VAL A 265 7.27 -10.46 -18.64
N GLU A 266 6.64 -9.49 -19.30
CA GLU A 266 7.14 -8.11 -19.36
C GLU A 266 6.89 -7.36 -18.05
N ILE A 267 7.91 -7.27 -17.19
CA ILE A 267 7.83 -6.60 -15.89
C ILE A 267 7.97 -5.09 -16.06
N PRO A 268 7.06 -4.28 -15.45
CA PRO A 268 7.19 -2.83 -15.44
C PRO A 268 8.33 -2.40 -14.50
N THR A 269 9.32 -1.74 -15.08
CA THR A 269 10.50 -1.22 -14.38
C THR A 269 10.64 0.28 -14.60
N ASP A 270 11.39 0.94 -13.72
CA ASP A 270 11.63 2.37 -13.78
C ASP A 270 12.97 2.69 -14.45
N LYS A 271 12.95 3.50 -15.51
CA LYS A 271 14.15 3.89 -16.28
C LYS A 271 14.95 5.04 -15.63
N ARG A 272 14.49 5.61 -14.52
CA ARG A 272 15.25 6.65 -13.79
C ARG A 272 16.53 6.06 -13.23
N ASP A 273 17.66 6.63 -13.63
CA ASP A 273 18.99 6.21 -13.20
C ASP A 273 19.17 6.37 -11.68
N PRO A 274 19.41 5.27 -10.92
CA PRO A 274 19.66 5.31 -9.49
C PRO A 274 20.83 6.22 -9.10
N ALA A 275 21.86 6.36 -9.94
CA ALA A 275 23.01 7.22 -9.66
C ALA A 275 22.64 8.72 -9.69
N LYS A 276 21.65 9.08 -10.51
CA LYS A 276 21.16 10.46 -10.67
C LYS A 276 20.05 10.79 -9.67
N TYR A 277 19.15 9.84 -9.42
CA TYR A 277 17.95 10.05 -8.60
C TYR A 277 18.09 9.52 -7.18
N HIS A 278 19.24 8.92 -6.84
CA HIS A 278 19.59 8.42 -5.50
C HIS A 278 18.56 7.45 -4.88
N ALA A 279 17.84 6.71 -5.72
CA ALA A 279 16.95 5.64 -5.29
C ALA A 279 16.91 4.54 -6.36
N HIS A 280 17.04 3.31 -5.90
CA HIS A 280 17.03 2.09 -6.71
C HIS A 280 15.68 1.88 -7.41
N ASN A 281 15.66 1.18 -8.54
CA ASN A 281 14.46 0.90 -9.33
C ASN A 281 13.87 -0.48 -9.00
N TYR A 282 13.75 -0.78 -7.70
CA TYR A 282 13.24 -2.06 -7.23
C TYR A 282 11.79 -2.29 -7.66
N VAL A 283 11.54 -3.48 -8.20
CA VAL A 283 10.19 -4.00 -8.46
C VAL A 283 9.90 -5.08 -7.43
N VAL A 284 8.95 -4.78 -6.54
CA VAL A 284 8.52 -5.61 -5.41
C VAL A 284 7.00 -5.74 -5.42
N SER A 285 6.46 -6.69 -4.66
CA SER A 285 5.01 -6.98 -4.66
C SER A 285 4.15 -5.95 -3.92
N GLU A 286 4.67 -5.33 -2.84
CA GLU A 286 3.86 -4.57 -1.86
C GLU A 286 3.01 -3.47 -2.49
N SER A 287 3.61 -2.52 -3.24
CA SER A 287 2.83 -1.41 -3.82
C SER A 287 1.66 -1.87 -4.70
N TYR A 288 1.85 -2.95 -5.48
CA TYR A 288 0.79 -3.53 -6.32
C TYR A 288 -0.28 -4.25 -5.52
N ILE A 289 0.13 -4.96 -4.47
CA ILE A 289 -0.79 -5.62 -3.54
C ILE A 289 -1.64 -4.56 -2.84
N LEU A 290 -1.01 -3.58 -2.18
CA LEU A 290 -1.71 -2.51 -1.46
C LEU A 290 -2.66 -1.74 -2.37
N ASP A 291 -2.20 -1.36 -3.57
CA ASP A 291 -3.07 -0.67 -4.53
C ASP A 291 -4.32 -1.48 -4.89
N SER A 292 -4.17 -2.79 -5.06
CA SER A 292 -5.27 -3.69 -5.38
C SER A 292 -6.21 -3.91 -4.19
N LEU A 293 -5.68 -4.14 -2.99
CA LEU A 293 -6.46 -4.37 -1.78
C LEU A 293 -7.23 -3.09 -1.36
N GLU A 294 -6.59 -1.94 -1.50
CA GLU A 294 -7.07 -0.69 -0.91
C GLU A 294 -7.91 0.11 -1.88
N PHE A 295 -7.47 0.27 -3.12
CA PHE A 295 -8.15 1.07 -4.14
C PHE A 295 -8.89 0.22 -5.18
N GLY A 296 -8.69 -1.11 -5.19
CA GLY A 296 -9.31 -2.02 -6.15
C GLY A 296 -8.55 -2.14 -7.47
N ALA A 297 -7.34 -1.57 -7.53
CA ALA A 297 -6.53 -1.38 -8.73
C ALA A 297 -7.24 -0.57 -9.85
N ASP A 298 -6.47 0.22 -10.59
CA ASP A 298 -6.94 0.77 -11.87
C ASP A 298 -6.62 -0.21 -13.01
N SER A 299 -7.00 0.13 -14.25
CA SER A 299 -6.75 -0.73 -15.39
C SER A 299 -5.27 -1.10 -15.53
N ILE A 300 -4.37 -0.14 -15.35
CA ILE A 300 -2.92 -0.33 -15.54
C ILE A 300 -2.31 -1.09 -14.37
N SER A 301 -2.58 -0.64 -13.14
CA SER A 301 -2.01 -1.27 -11.96
C SER A 301 -2.49 -2.71 -11.78
N LYS A 302 -3.71 -3.04 -12.24
CA LYS A 302 -4.22 -4.42 -12.27
C LYS A 302 -3.40 -5.32 -13.18
N ILE A 303 -2.99 -4.85 -14.35
CA ILE A 303 -2.12 -5.62 -15.24
C ILE A 303 -0.72 -5.73 -14.64
N PHE A 304 -0.18 -4.65 -14.11
CA PHE A 304 1.18 -4.65 -13.55
C PHE A 304 1.28 -5.59 -12.34
N ALA A 305 0.30 -5.55 -11.45
CA ALA A 305 0.17 -6.49 -10.33
C ALA A 305 0.18 -7.94 -10.81
N TYR A 306 -0.64 -8.26 -11.83
CA TYR A 306 -0.73 -9.62 -12.35
C TYR A 306 0.58 -10.06 -13.04
N ARG A 307 1.28 -9.15 -13.75
CA ARG A 307 2.58 -9.44 -14.36
C ARG A 307 3.65 -9.75 -13.30
N VAL A 308 3.71 -8.95 -12.23
CA VAL A 308 4.62 -9.19 -11.09
C VAL A 308 4.31 -10.50 -10.38
N TYR A 309 3.03 -10.83 -10.18
CA TYR A 309 2.61 -12.14 -9.68
C TYR A 309 3.02 -13.28 -10.62
N LYS A 310 2.73 -13.17 -11.92
CA LYS A 310 2.94 -14.23 -12.91
C LYS A 310 4.42 -14.55 -13.11
N ALA A 311 5.31 -13.56 -13.06
CA ALA A 311 6.74 -13.82 -13.07
C ALA A 311 7.20 -14.67 -11.88
N GLN A 312 6.61 -14.48 -10.70
CA GLN A 312 6.92 -15.27 -9.50
C GLN A 312 6.41 -16.71 -9.62
N GLU A 313 5.19 -16.90 -10.15
CA GLU A 313 4.64 -18.21 -10.48
C GLU A 313 5.52 -18.94 -11.52
N ASN A 314 5.91 -18.26 -12.60
CA ASN A 314 6.75 -18.83 -13.65
C ASN A 314 8.16 -19.17 -13.14
N ARG A 315 8.73 -18.36 -12.24
CA ARG A 315 9.99 -18.69 -11.56
C ARG A 315 9.85 -19.98 -10.76
N TYR A 316 8.75 -20.16 -10.03
CA TYR A 316 8.48 -21.39 -9.30
C TYR A 316 8.36 -22.59 -10.24
N GLU A 317 7.64 -22.49 -11.35
CA GLU A 317 7.52 -23.58 -12.33
C GLU A 317 8.88 -23.97 -12.91
N ARG A 318 9.76 -22.99 -13.18
CA ARG A 318 11.09 -23.22 -13.72
C ARG A 318 12.07 -23.80 -12.71
N THR A 319 12.01 -23.37 -11.45
CA THR A 319 13.07 -23.61 -10.45
C THR A 319 12.67 -24.50 -9.29
N GLY A 320 11.36 -24.67 -9.06
CA GLY A 320 10.81 -25.28 -7.85
C GLY A 320 10.87 -24.39 -6.60
N ILE A 321 11.38 -23.15 -6.72
CA ILE A 321 11.55 -22.23 -5.58
C ILE A 321 10.27 -21.40 -5.41
N LEU A 322 9.55 -21.65 -4.30
CA LEU A 322 8.35 -20.90 -3.97
C LEU A 322 8.71 -19.43 -3.71
N THR A 323 8.07 -18.51 -4.43
CA THR A 323 8.49 -17.10 -4.52
C THR A 323 7.33 -16.14 -4.25
N ALA A 324 7.44 -15.35 -3.18
CA ALA A 324 6.60 -14.17 -2.94
C ALA A 324 7.49 -13.05 -2.41
N VAL A 325 8.12 -12.29 -3.30
CA VAL A 325 9.13 -11.30 -2.95
C VAL A 325 8.51 -9.94 -2.62
N SER A 326 9.00 -9.33 -1.54
CA SER A 326 8.76 -7.95 -1.18
C SER A 326 9.99 -7.37 -0.50
N GLU A 327 9.98 -6.08 -0.23
CA GLU A 327 10.77 -5.47 0.82
C GLU A 327 10.34 -6.00 2.21
N ASP A 328 11.28 -6.46 3.02
CA ASP A 328 11.00 -7.08 4.31
C ASP A 328 12.03 -6.68 5.36
N ASN A 329 11.58 -6.55 6.60
CA ASN A 329 12.50 -6.60 7.73
C ASN A 329 13.04 -8.02 7.91
N VAL A 330 14.31 -8.11 8.26
CA VAL A 330 15.01 -9.37 8.53
C VAL A 330 15.54 -9.40 9.97
N ASP A 331 15.67 -10.60 10.54
CA ASP A 331 16.09 -10.79 11.93
C ASP A 331 17.62 -10.74 12.16
N GLU A 332 18.37 -10.45 11.10
CA GLU A 332 19.81 -10.21 11.11
C GLU A 332 20.19 -8.99 10.27
N ALA A 333 21.38 -8.44 10.48
CA ALA A 333 21.83 -7.24 9.77
C ALA A 333 21.79 -7.47 8.24
N PRO A 334 21.29 -6.50 7.43
CA PRO A 334 21.05 -5.10 7.77
C PRO A 334 19.65 -4.77 8.32
N TYR A 335 18.87 -5.77 8.75
CA TYR A 335 17.52 -5.65 9.34
C TYR A 335 16.40 -5.17 8.40
N PHE A 336 16.73 -4.84 7.15
CA PHE A 336 15.79 -4.55 6.08
C PHE A 336 16.41 -4.86 4.72
N VAL A 337 15.68 -5.54 3.84
CA VAL A 337 16.13 -5.91 2.49
C VAL A 337 15.01 -5.74 1.49
N TYR A 338 15.34 -5.32 0.27
CA TYR A 338 14.45 -5.36 -0.88
C TYR A 338 14.62 -6.71 -1.57
N ASN A 339 13.69 -7.65 -1.39
CA ASN A 339 13.63 -8.84 -2.23
C ASN A 339 12.86 -8.50 -3.50
N THR A 340 13.51 -8.56 -4.65
CA THR A 340 12.95 -7.99 -5.87
C THR A 340 12.67 -9.04 -6.94
N VAL A 341 11.72 -8.71 -7.82
CA VAL A 341 11.64 -9.32 -9.15
C VAL A 341 12.75 -8.75 -10.03
N PHE A 342 13.00 -7.44 -9.91
CA PHE A 342 14.05 -6.72 -10.63
C PHE A 342 14.58 -5.56 -9.80
N SER A 343 15.90 -5.34 -9.82
CA SER A 343 16.51 -4.09 -9.37
C SER A 343 17.89 -3.90 -9.98
N ASP A 344 18.22 -2.68 -10.39
CA ASP A 344 19.53 -2.26 -10.90
C ASP A 344 20.08 -3.16 -12.02
N GLY A 345 19.19 -3.59 -12.94
CA GLY A 345 19.56 -4.43 -14.08
C GLY A 345 19.73 -5.91 -13.75
N LYS A 346 19.39 -6.35 -12.54
CA LYS A 346 19.44 -7.75 -12.12
C LYS A 346 18.03 -8.26 -11.85
N GLU A 347 17.78 -9.50 -12.27
CA GLU A 347 16.58 -10.25 -11.94
C GLU A 347 16.76 -10.94 -10.59
N TRP A 348 15.70 -10.99 -9.79
CA TRP A 348 15.62 -11.81 -8.59
C TRP A 348 16.70 -11.56 -7.53
N ASN A 349 17.38 -10.41 -7.54
CA ASN A 349 18.34 -10.05 -6.50
C ASN A 349 17.62 -9.56 -5.23
N ALA A 350 18.33 -9.67 -4.10
CA ALA A 350 17.98 -8.97 -2.88
C ALA A 350 19.07 -7.93 -2.57
N ILE A 351 18.67 -6.70 -2.23
CA ILE A 351 19.59 -5.59 -1.96
C ILE A 351 19.26 -4.88 -0.64
N SER A 352 20.26 -4.26 -0.02
CA SER A 352 20.05 -3.31 1.07
C SER A 352 19.49 -1.98 0.55
N ASP A 353 19.13 -1.08 1.46
CA ASP A 353 18.77 0.32 1.17
C ASP A 353 19.90 1.11 0.49
N GLN A 354 21.15 0.70 0.70
CA GLN A 354 22.34 1.26 0.06
C GLN A 354 22.69 0.59 -1.28
N GLY A 355 21.94 -0.45 -1.69
CA GLY A 355 22.18 -1.21 -2.91
C GLY A 355 23.21 -2.33 -2.80
N ASP A 356 23.69 -2.64 -1.59
CA ASP A 356 24.61 -3.76 -1.35
C ASP A 356 23.91 -5.09 -1.59
N ASP A 357 24.64 -6.10 -2.07
CA ASP A 357 24.08 -7.45 -2.25
C ASP A 357 23.67 -8.06 -0.92
N ALA A 358 22.39 -8.40 -0.81
CA ALA A 358 21.78 -9.06 0.34
C ALA A 358 21.15 -10.40 -0.06
N SER A 359 21.60 -11.01 -1.17
CA SER A 359 21.00 -12.23 -1.75
C SER A 359 20.95 -13.41 -0.77
N HIS A 360 21.85 -13.47 0.21
CA HIS A 360 21.85 -14.48 1.28
C HIS A 360 20.65 -14.38 2.24
N LEU A 361 20.03 -13.19 2.32
CA LEU A 361 18.85 -12.88 3.14
C LEU A 361 17.56 -12.90 2.33
N LYS A 362 17.59 -13.41 1.10
CA LYS A 362 16.40 -13.45 0.27
C LYS A 362 15.29 -14.27 0.93
N THR A 363 14.08 -13.71 1.04
CA THR A 363 12.94 -14.37 1.68
C THR A 363 11.73 -14.54 0.76
N LEU A 364 10.98 -15.61 1.01
CA LEU A 364 9.54 -15.63 0.79
C LEU A 364 8.89 -14.75 1.86
N SER A 365 8.22 -13.67 1.45
CA SER A 365 7.55 -12.71 2.31
C SER A 365 6.15 -13.21 2.72
N THR A 366 5.87 -13.23 4.02
CA THR A 366 4.56 -13.62 4.56
C THR A 366 3.47 -12.68 4.05
N LYS A 367 3.69 -11.36 4.10
CA LYS A 367 2.70 -10.36 3.67
C LYS A 367 2.42 -10.44 2.18
N ALA A 368 3.43 -10.70 1.35
CA ALA A 368 3.21 -10.88 -0.09
C ALA A 368 2.43 -12.17 -0.38
N ALA A 369 2.72 -13.26 0.33
CA ALA A 369 1.96 -14.51 0.20
C ALA A 369 0.47 -14.32 0.55
N PHE A 370 0.17 -13.63 1.65
CA PHE A 370 -1.22 -13.28 2.02
C PHE A 370 -1.88 -12.33 1.02
N GLY A 371 -1.15 -11.33 0.52
CA GLY A 371 -1.67 -10.38 -0.46
C GLY A 371 -2.02 -11.05 -1.79
N TRP A 372 -1.11 -11.87 -2.34
CA TRP A 372 -1.40 -12.64 -3.55
C TRP A 372 -2.52 -13.66 -3.34
N TYR A 373 -2.56 -14.31 -2.17
CA TYR A 373 -3.68 -15.17 -1.79
C TYR A 373 -5.02 -14.43 -1.79
N ALA A 374 -5.08 -13.21 -1.25
CA ALA A 374 -6.30 -12.42 -1.23
C ALA A 374 -6.75 -11.98 -2.63
N LEU A 375 -5.80 -11.68 -3.52
CA LEU A 375 -6.10 -11.17 -4.86
C LEU A 375 -6.44 -12.26 -5.88
N TYR A 376 -5.74 -13.40 -5.86
CA TYR A 376 -5.83 -14.42 -6.91
C TYR A 376 -6.17 -15.82 -6.38
N ASP A 377 -7.05 -16.50 -7.12
CA ASP A 377 -7.44 -17.88 -6.84
C ASP A 377 -6.79 -18.85 -7.83
N THR A 378 -5.61 -19.35 -7.46
CA THR A 378 -4.79 -20.22 -8.30
C THR A 378 -4.16 -21.36 -7.48
N PRO A 379 -3.69 -22.44 -8.13
CA PRO A 379 -2.88 -23.44 -7.46
C PRO A 379 -1.62 -22.84 -6.82
N TYR A 380 -1.00 -21.83 -7.43
CA TYR A 380 0.22 -21.22 -6.91
C TYR A 380 -0.03 -20.39 -5.65
N THR A 381 -1.11 -19.59 -5.59
CA THR A 381 -1.45 -18.87 -4.34
C THR A 381 -1.85 -19.81 -3.21
N SER A 382 -2.39 -20.99 -3.54
CA SER A 382 -2.61 -22.05 -2.55
C SER A 382 -1.30 -22.58 -1.97
N LEU A 383 -0.26 -22.77 -2.80
CA LEU A 383 1.08 -23.14 -2.31
C LEU A 383 1.71 -22.04 -1.44
N LEU A 384 1.54 -20.77 -1.83
CA LEU A 384 2.04 -19.62 -1.07
C LEU A 384 1.41 -19.58 0.33
N ILE A 385 0.09 -19.67 0.43
CA ILE A 385 -0.60 -19.61 1.72
C ILE A 385 -0.31 -20.86 2.56
N ASP A 386 -0.10 -22.02 1.93
CA ASP A 386 0.22 -23.27 2.64
C ASP A 386 1.56 -23.20 3.37
N ASP A 387 2.56 -22.52 2.81
CA ASP A 387 3.82 -22.23 3.52
C ASP A 387 3.63 -21.10 4.54
N ALA A 388 3.04 -19.98 4.11
CA ALA A 388 2.94 -18.77 4.91
C ALA A 388 2.11 -18.95 6.18
N GLN A 389 1.05 -19.76 6.17
CA GLN A 389 0.20 -20.02 7.35
C GLN A 389 0.95 -20.63 8.55
N THR A 390 2.17 -21.14 8.33
CA THR A 390 3.03 -21.69 9.39
C THR A 390 3.98 -20.65 10.00
N LEU A 391 4.09 -19.46 9.39
CA LEU A 391 5.06 -18.41 9.74
C LEU A 391 4.52 -17.44 10.80
N PHE A 392 4.14 -17.96 11.97
CA PHE A 392 3.64 -17.12 13.05
C PHE A 392 4.13 -17.54 14.44
N SER A 393 4.12 -16.57 15.34
CA SER A 393 4.15 -16.74 16.78
C SER A 393 2.73 -16.58 17.33
N LYS A 394 2.25 -17.58 18.08
CA LYS A 394 0.93 -17.52 18.74
C LYS A 394 0.78 -16.30 19.66
N GLU A 395 1.88 -15.86 20.26
CA GLU A 395 1.88 -14.79 21.25
C GLU A 395 2.22 -13.42 20.66
N LYS A 396 2.85 -13.36 19.47
CA LYS A 396 3.43 -12.12 18.94
C LYS A 396 2.90 -11.67 17.58
N GLY A 397 2.29 -12.57 16.81
CA GLY A 397 1.84 -12.31 15.45
C GLY A 397 2.69 -12.97 14.38
N TRP A 398 2.60 -12.47 13.15
CA TRP A 398 3.22 -13.06 11.96
C TRP A 398 4.70 -12.70 11.84
N TYR A 399 5.51 -13.71 11.53
CA TYR A 399 6.90 -13.54 11.13
C TYR A 399 6.97 -12.99 9.70
N SER A 400 8.03 -12.25 9.39
CA SER A 400 8.16 -11.55 8.10
C SER A 400 8.34 -12.49 6.92
N GLY A 401 8.91 -13.68 7.12
CA GLY A 401 9.04 -14.63 6.02
C GLY A 401 9.86 -15.89 6.31
N ARG A 402 10.30 -16.53 5.23
CA ARG A 402 11.19 -17.70 5.23
C ARG A 402 12.37 -17.45 4.30
N TYR A 403 13.59 -17.69 4.76
CA TYR A 403 14.80 -17.56 3.95
C TYR A 403 14.83 -18.62 2.84
N GLU A 404 15.09 -18.18 1.61
CA GLU A 404 15.18 -19.02 0.41
C GLU A 404 16.40 -19.96 0.48
N SER A 405 17.51 -19.48 1.08
CA SER A 405 18.81 -20.15 1.10
C SER A 405 18.86 -21.41 1.98
N ASP A 406 18.17 -21.40 3.13
CA ASP A 406 18.26 -22.46 4.14
C ASP A 406 16.92 -22.87 4.77
N GLY A 407 15.81 -22.22 4.38
CA GLY A 407 14.46 -22.54 4.85
C GLY A 407 14.16 -22.10 6.29
N ARG A 408 15.10 -21.43 6.98
CA ARG A 408 14.83 -20.87 8.31
C ARG A 408 13.74 -19.81 8.24
N THR A 409 12.97 -19.70 9.31
CA THR A 409 12.03 -18.58 9.49
C THR A 409 12.82 -17.30 9.75
N ASN A 410 12.53 -16.25 9.00
CA ASN A 410 12.91 -14.88 9.33
C ASN A 410 12.00 -14.41 10.48
N LYS A 411 12.54 -14.33 11.70
CA LYS A 411 11.76 -14.07 12.91
C LYS A 411 11.45 -12.60 13.16
N ALA A 412 11.75 -11.69 12.23
CA ALA A 412 11.31 -10.30 12.35
C ALA A 412 9.78 -10.25 12.39
N ILE A 413 9.20 -9.48 13.31
CA ILE A 413 7.76 -9.29 13.45
C ILE A 413 7.49 -7.78 13.43
N THR A 414 6.65 -7.33 12.51
CA THR A 414 6.49 -5.91 12.20
C THR A 414 5.04 -5.49 12.01
N ALA A 415 4.79 -4.19 12.17
CA ALA A 415 3.50 -3.56 11.91
C ALA A 415 3.09 -3.75 10.44
N ASN A 416 4.04 -3.62 9.51
CA ASN A 416 3.77 -3.76 8.10
C ASN A 416 3.30 -5.18 7.74
N THR A 417 3.99 -6.22 8.20
CA THR A 417 3.59 -7.61 7.93
C THR A 417 2.20 -7.92 8.50
N ASN A 418 1.97 -7.57 9.76
CA ASN A 418 0.69 -7.88 10.43
C ASN A 418 -0.47 -7.02 9.90
N GLY A 419 -0.20 -5.77 9.50
CA GLY A 419 -1.18 -4.88 8.88
C GLY A 419 -1.67 -5.44 7.54
N ILE A 420 -0.73 -5.79 6.65
CA ILE A 420 -1.07 -6.31 5.33
C ILE A 420 -1.76 -7.67 5.40
N VAL A 421 -1.43 -8.53 6.38
CA VAL A 421 -2.18 -9.76 6.62
C VAL A 421 -3.63 -9.46 6.99
N LEU A 422 -3.89 -8.49 7.87
CA LEU A 422 -5.27 -8.07 8.21
C LEU A 422 -5.99 -7.48 7.00
N GLU A 423 -5.33 -6.60 6.23
CA GLU A 423 -5.87 -5.98 5.02
C GLU A 423 -6.24 -7.03 3.97
N SER A 424 -5.38 -8.03 3.77
CA SER A 424 -5.60 -9.15 2.85
C SER A 424 -6.85 -9.95 3.24
N LEU A 425 -7.00 -10.25 4.53
CA LEU A 425 -8.16 -11.00 5.04
C LEU A 425 -9.45 -10.17 5.01
N ALA A 426 -9.36 -8.88 5.31
CA ALA A 426 -10.49 -7.96 5.16
C ALA A 426 -10.92 -7.85 3.70
N TYR A 427 -9.97 -7.84 2.76
CA TYR A 427 -10.26 -7.87 1.33
C TYR A 427 -10.97 -9.16 0.91
N VAL A 428 -10.50 -10.33 1.35
CA VAL A 428 -11.19 -11.62 1.06
C VAL A 428 -12.65 -11.57 1.50
N GLN A 429 -12.96 -10.93 2.64
CA GLN A 429 -14.33 -10.86 3.15
C GLN A 429 -15.19 -9.76 2.52
N ASN A 430 -14.62 -8.58 2.32
CA ASN A 430 -15.37 -7.35 2.05
C ASN A 430 -15.08 -6.76 0.67
N GLY A 431 -14.09 -7.28 -0.05
CA GLY A 431 -13.52 -6.65 -1.24
C GLY A 431 -12.67 -5.43 -0.89
N THR A 432 -12.54 -4.53 -1.87
CA THR A 432 -11.73 -3.31 -1.76
C THR A 432 -12.01 -2.51 -0.49
N LEU A 433 -10.96 -2.12 0.23
CA LEU A 433 -11.08 -1.45 1.53
C LEU A 433 -11.59 -0.01 1.43
N LEU A 434 -11.14 0.73 0.41
CA LEU A 434 -11.67 2.05 0.09
C LEU A 434 -12.86 1.89 -0.86
N SER A 435 -14.06 2.22 -0.36
CA SER A 435 -15.25 2.36 -1.18
C SER A 435 -15.79 3.79 -1.06
N VAL A 436 -16.04 4.42 -2.20
CA VAL A 436 -16.67 5.75 -2.26
C VAL A 436 -18.15 5.56 -2.55
N GLY A 437 -19.02 5.95 -1.62
CA GLY A 437 -20.47 5.92 -1.82
C GLY A 437 -21.16 4.56 -1.64
N ALA A 438 -20.44 3.54 -1.15
CA ALA A 438 -21.07 2.32 -0.65
C ALA A 438 -21.61 2.54 0.76
N LYS A 439 -22.80 1.99 1.04
CA LYS A 439 -23.44 1.98 2.36
C LYS A 439 -23.42 0.59 2.94
#